data_AF-A0A2R7KM53-F1
#
_entry.id   AF-A0A2R7KM53-F1
#
_cell.length_a   1.000
_cell.length_b   1.000
_cell.length_c   1.000
_cell.angle_alpha   90.00
_cell.angle_beta   90.00
_cell.angle_gamma   90.00
#
_symmetry.space_group_name_H-M   'P 1'
#
loop_
_entity.id
_entity.type
_entity.pdbx_description
1 polymer ?
#
loop_
_entity_poly.entity_id
_entity_poly.type
_entity_poly.pdbx_seq_one_letter_code
_entity_poly.pdbx_strand_id
1 'polypeptide(L)'
;MKTLYSLSLILSLSFFISSFNGIEKDNLNNRSSKSNLDTLSTKSTLEEENNTVLFNQYNKLQNALKKYKKIAAEDSWKPMTLATPYKDIRPDEKSITVAEIRNRLFIMGDLKNDSKSDFYDQELMDGVMKYKLRNGLKPNYIITEDHIKDLNESIEEKIRRININMERCKSISQKLLTNKEYIMVNVPSYELVYVKNGKIELESKVFVGAPLTKTTIFDGNIDKVVFSPYWTVPQSIVDN
;
A
#
# COMPACT_ATOMS: atom_id res chain seq x y z
N MET A 1 -35.71 -12.31 -15.58
CA MET A 1 -34.72 -11.24 -15.28
C MET A 1 -34.52 -11.25 -13.76
N LYS A 2 -33.42 -11.82 -13.25
CA LYS A 2 -33.19 -11.89 -11.80
C LYS A 2 -32.63 -10.54 -11.36
N THR A 3 -33.41 -9.77 -10.63
CA THR A 3 -32.94 -8.59 -9.88
C THR A 3 -31.89 -9.06 -8.88
N LEU A 4 -30.65 -8.65 -9.08
CA LEU A 4 -29.58 -8.85 -8.10
C LEU A 4 -29.88 -7.96 -6.89
N TYR A 5 -29.68 -8.50 -5.68
CA TYR A 5 -29.64 -7.70 -4.46
C TYR A 5 -28.60 -6.57 -4.61
N SER A 6 -28.77 -5.45 -3.90
CA SER A 6 -27.89 -4.28 -4.03
C SER A 6 -26.43 -4.67 -3.72
N LEU A 7 -25.63 -4.89 -4.76
CA LEU A 7 -24.22 -5.22 -4.67
C LEU A 7 -23.41 -3.95 -4.86
N SER A 8 -22.78 -3.45 -3.80
CA SER A 8 -22.01 -2.21 -3.87
C SER A 8 -20.59 -2.45 -4.39
N LEU A 9 -20.12 -1.64 -5.34
CA LEU A 9 -18.75 -1.61 -5.83
C LEU A 9 -18.05 -0.38 -5.24
N ILE A 10 -16.91 -0.59 -4.58
CA ILE A 10 -16.06 0.49 -4.07
C ILE A 10 -14.68 0.39 -4.70
N LEU A 11 -14.32 1.41 -5.48
CA LEU A 11 -12.95 1.62 -5.94
C LEU A 11 -12.21 2.48 -4.93
N SER A 12 -11.02 2.05 -4.53
CA SER A 12 -10.20 2.72 -3.52
C SER A 12 -8.76 2.90 -4.00
N LEU A 13 -8.16 4.02 -3.58
CA LEU A 13 -6.70 4.19 -3.57
C LEU A 13 -6.12 3.38 -2.41
N SER A 14 -4.90 2.86 -2.61
CA SER A 14 -4.35 1.71 -1.90
C SER A 14 -4.35 1.78 -0.39
N PHE A 15 -4.43 0.57 0.18
CA PHE A 15 -4.10 0.24 1.55
C PHE A 15 -2.80 -0.56 1.62
N PHE A 16 -1.68 0.04 1.22
CA PHE A 16 -0.37 -0.54 1.53
C PHE A 16 0.63 0.54 1.94
N ILE A 17 1.51 0.15 2.87
CA ILE A 17 2.60 0.96 3.43
C ILE A 17 3.62 1.35 2.34
N SER A 18 3.62 0.63 1.22
CA SER A 18 4.37 0.93 0.01
C SER A 18 3.41 1.39 -1.09
N SER A 19 3.45 2.67 -1.44
CA SER A 19 2.84 3.13 -2.69
C SER A 19 3.70 4.24 -3.28
N PHE A 20 4.22 3.92 -4.46
CA PHE A 20 4.63 4.77 -5.58
C PHE A 20 4.68 6.28 -5.30
N ASN A 21 5.91 6.80 -5.32
CA ASN A 21 6.29 8.20 -5.05
C ASN A 21 5.90 9.22 -6.12
N GLY A 22 4.99 8.90 -7.05
CA GLY A 22 4.93 9.62 -8.33
C GLY A 22 3.88 10.73 -8.47
N ILE A 23 2.68 10.60 -7.89
CA ILE A 23 1.52 11.29 -8.51
C ILE A 23 0.59 12.00 -7.50
N GLU A 24 0.85 11.90 -6.20
CA GLU A 24 -0.10 12.38 -5.18
C GLU A 24 0.17 13.80 -4.65
N LYS A 25 1.19 14.50 -5.16
CA LYS A 25 1.56 15.85 -4.70
C LYS A 25 0.55 16.94 -5.12
N ASP A 26 -0.24 16.75 -6.18
CA ASP A 26 -0.95 17.88 -6.79
C ASP A 26 -2.42 18.08 -6.35
N ASN A 27 -3.02 17.17 -5.57
CA ASN A 27 -4.47 17.23 -5.29
C ASN A 27 -4.88 17.53 -3.83
N LEU A 28 -3.94 17.78 -2.91
CA LEU A 28 -4.27 17.90 -1.48
C LEU A 28 -4.06 19.29 -0.85
N ASN A 29 -3.62 20.29 -1.62
CA ASN A 29 -3.48 21.67 -1.11
C ASN A 29 -4.81 22.38 -0.80
N ASN A 30 -5.97 21.73 -0.97
CA ASN A 30 -7.28 22.40 -0.84
C ASN A 30 -8.24 21.85 0.22
N ARG A 31 -7.80 21.01 1.16
CA ARG A 31 -8.63 20.63 2.31
C ARG A 31 -7.89 20.73 3.63
N SER A 32 -7.82 21.95 4.15
CA SER A 32 -7.65 22.20 5.58
C SER A 32 -8.91 21.70 6.30
N SER A 33 -8.80 20.67 7.13
CA SER A 33 -9.82 20.34 8.13
C SER A 33 -9.13 20.12 9.46
N LYS A 34 -9.10 21.19 10.26
CA LYS A 34 -8.82 21.16 11.71
C LYS A 34 -9.97 20.46 12.44
N SER A 35 -9.63 19.99 13.65
CA SER A 35 -10.47 19.54 14.76
C SER A 35 -11.31 18.28 14.57
N ASN A 36 -10.88 17.19 15.23
CA ASN A 36 -11.62 16.48 16.28
C ASN A 36 -10.83 15.23 16.70
N LEU A 37 -9.86 15.40 17.61
CA LEU A 37 -9.00 14.30 18.09
C LEU A 37 -9.38 13.80 19.50
N ASP A 38 -10.37 14.40 20.16
CA ASP A 38 -10.57 14.24 21.61
C ASP A 38 -11.79 13.39 22.03
N THR A 39 -12.56 12.80 21.10
CA THR A 39 -13.79 12.05 21.46
C THR A 39 -13.69 10.52 21.34
N LEU A 40 -12.51 9.94 21.07
CA LEU A 40 -12.39 8.49 20.85
C LEU A 40 -11.81 7.67 22.03
N SER A 41 -11.56 8.25 23.21
CA SER A 41 -11.07 7.47 24.36
C SER A 41 -12.17 6.78 25.17
N THR A 42 -13.45 6.88 24.78
CA THR A 42 -14.59 6.37 25.57
C THR A 42 -15.57 5.55 24.73
N LYS A 43 -15.10 4.50 24.05
CA LYS A 43 -15.98 3.40 23.62
C LYS A 43 -15.22 2.10 23.32
N SER A 44 -14.38 1.68 24.27
CA SER A 44 -13.79 0.34 24.30
C SER A 44 -14.75 -0.64 25.00
N THR A 45 -15.90 -0.93 24.37
CA THR A 45 -16.83 -1.99 24.80
C THR A 45 -17.91 -2.19 23.72
N LEU A 46 -17.54 -2.83 22.61
CA LEU A 46 -18.45 -3.68 21.81
C LEU A 46 -17.60 -4.80 21.20
N GLU A 47 -18.00 -6.02 21.52
CA GLU A 47 -17.29 -7.27 21.40
C GLU A 47 -17.24 -7.81 19.95
N GLU A 48 -16.04 -8.27 19.58
CA GLU A 48 -15.71 -9.59 19.00
C GLU A 48 -16.32 -10.16 17.70
N GLU A 49 -17.23 -9.51 16.96
CA GLU A 49 -17.84 -10.16 15.76
C GLU A 49 -17.72 -9.47 14.39
N ASN A 50 -16.79 -8.53 14.19
CA ASN A 50 -16.61 -7.92 12.86
C ASN A 50 -15.17 -8.02 12.35
N ASN A 51 -14.79 -9.23 11.95
CA ASN A 51 -13.58 -9.55 11.17
C ASN A 51 -13.66 -8.96 9.74
N THR A 52 -13.90 -7.66 9.65
CA THR A 52 -13.93 -6.95 8.37
C THR A 52 -12.49 -6.71 7.92
N VAL A 53 -12.21 -6.99 6.65
CA VAL A 53 -10.89 -6.85 6.03
C VAL A 53 -10.25 -5.49 6.36
N LEU A 54 -11.04 -4.41 6.42
CA LEU A 54 -10.58 -3.06 6.74
C LEU A 54 -10.19 -2.84 8.20
N PHE A 55 -10.91 -3.43 9.16
CA PHE A 55 -10.56 -3.30 10.58
C PHE A 55 -9.17 -3.90 10.84
N ASN A 56 -8.86 -5.01 10.17
CA ASN A 56 -7.52 -5.61 10.20
C ASN A 56 -6.45 -4.68 9.59
N GLN A 57 -6.73 -4.04 8.44
CA GLN A 57 -5.78 -3.13 7.80
C GLN A 57 -5.49 -1.89 8.65
N TYR A 58 -6.51 -1.29 9.26
CA TYR A 58 -6.33 -0.14 10.14
C TYR A 58 -5.44 -0.47 11.35
N ASN A 59 -5.65 -1.62 11.99
CA ASN A 59 -4.82 -2.07 13.10
C ASN A 59 -3.36 -2.32 12.67
N LYS A 60 -3.14 -2.90 11.48
CA LYS A 60 -1.80 -3.07 10.90
C LYS A 60 -1.11 -1.71 10.69
N LEU A 61 -1.83 -0.71 10.21
CA LEU A 61 -1.30 0.65 10.02
C LEU A 61 -0.98 1.34 11.36
N GLN A 62 -1.81 1.16 12.39
CA GLN A 62 -1.51 1.67 13.73
C GLN A 62 -0.22 1.07 14.30
N ASN A 63 -0.04 -0.24 14.16
CA ASN A 63 1.19 -0.93 14.60
C ASN A 63 2.42 -0.41 13.83
N ALA A 64 2.29 -0.23 12.52
CA ALA A 64 3.35 0.35 11.70
C ALA A 64 3.66 1.80 12.13
N LEU A 65 2.64 2.63 12.38
CA LEU A 65 2.80 4.00 12.83
C LEU A 65 3.57 4.07 14.16
N LYS A 66 3.21 3.21 15.12
CA LYS A 66 3.91 3.11 16.41
C LYS A 66 5.38 2.74 16.22
N LYS A 67 5.67 1.77 15.36
CA LYS A 67 7.03 1.35 15.01
C LYS A 67 7.84 2.52 14.42
N TYR A 68 7.33 3.18 13.38
CA TYR A 68 8.07 4.25 12.70
C TYR A 68 8.20 5.53 13.53
N LYS A 69 7.23 5.85 14.40
CA LYS A 69 7.39 6.93 15.39
C LYS A 69 8.50 6.65 16.40
N LYS A 70 8.64 5.40 16.85
CA LYS A 70 9.74 4.98 17.73
C LYS A 70 11.09 5.14 17.03
N ILE A 71 11.19 4.67 15.79
CA ILE A 71 12.41 4.82 14.97
C ILE A 71 12.79 6.29 14.77
N ALA A 72 11.80 7.16 14.54
CA ALA A 72 12.02 8.60 14.42
C ALA A 72 12.55 9.22 15.73
N ALA A 73 12.02 8.79 16.88
CA ALA A 73 12.48 9.27 18.18
C ALA A 73 13.89 8.78 18.56
N GLU A 74 14.30 7.61 18.05
CA GLU A 74 15.62 7.00 18.28
C GLU A 74 16.69 7.51 17.29
N ASP A 75 16.35 8.42 16.37
CA ASP A 75 17.22 8.96 15.31
C ASP A 75 18.02 7.87 14.54
N SER A 76 17.39 6.70 14.40
CA SER A 76 18.01 5.53 13.76
C SER A 76 17.89 5.56 12.23
N TRP A 77 17.17 6.55 11.68
CA TRP A 77 16.87 6.66 10.26
C TRP A 77 17.85 7.59 9.53
N LYS A 78 19.08 7.12 9.31
CA LYS A 78 20.13 7.92 8.64
C LYS A 78 20.10 7.75 7.13
N PRO A 79 20.26 8.82 6.34
CA PRO A 79 20.30 8.71 4.88
C PRO A 79 21.48 7.85 4.44
N MET A 80 21.25 6.96 3.47
CA MET A 80 22.29 6.10 2.89
C MET A 80 23.04 6.85 1.79
N THR A 81 24.33 6.56 1.65
CA THR A 81 25.21 7.13 0.64
C THR A 81 25.18 6.29 -0.65
N LEU A 82 24.95 6.97 -1.77
CA LEU A 82 25.02 6.37 -3.10
C LEU A 82 26.43 6.54 -3.66
N ALA A 83 27.02 5.44 -4.14
CA ALA A 83 28.26 5.51 -4.92
C ALA A 83 28.03 6.31 -6.21
N THR A 84 29.01 7.12 -6.61
CA THR A 84 29.02 7.89 -7.86
C THR A 84 30.27 7.51 -8.66
N PRO A 85 30.16 7.01 -9.92
CA PRO A 85 28.94 6.66 -10.63
C PRO A 85 28.18 5.49 -9.96
N TYR A 86 26.86 5.48 -10.11
CA TYR A 86 26.03 4.42 -9.56
C TYR A 86 26.29 3.09 -10.28
N LYS A 87 26.36 2.01 -9.50
CA LYS A 87 26.44 0.64 -9.99
C LYS A 87 25.42 -0.23 -9.25
N ASP A 88 24.65 -1.02 -9.99
CA ASP A 88 23.74 -2.01 -9.43
C ASP A 88 24.51 -2.95 -8.49
N ILE A 89 23.94 -3.20 -7.32
CA ILE A 89 24.55 -4.07 -6.32
C ILE A 89 24.04 -5.49 -6.56
N ARG A 90 24.97 -6.42 -6.77
CA ARG A 90 24.70 -7.83 -7.04
C ARG A 90 25.15 -8.72 -5.88
N PRO A 91 24.59 -9.94 -5.76
CA PRO A 91 25.07 -10.93 -4.80
C PRO A 91 26.59 -11.09 -4.84
N ASP A 92 27.19 -11.36 -3.69
CA ASP A 92 28.63 -11.57 -3.50
C ASP A 92 29.52 -10.33 -3.77
N GLU A 93 28.93 -9.15 -3.94
CA GLU A 93 29.68 -7.88 -4.02
C GLU A 93 29.91 -7.25 -2.64
N LYS A 94 30.99 -6.45 -2.53
CA LYS A 94 31.28 -5.60 -1.36
C LYS A 94 31.03 -4.14 -1.67
N SER A 95 30.36 -3.44 -0.77
CA SER A 95 30.17 -1.99 -0.86
C SER A 95 29.79 -1.39 0.49
N ILE A 96 30.19 -0.14 0.74
CA ILE A 96 29.73 0.62 1.90
C ILE A 96 28.20 0.70 1.95
N THR A 97 27.56 0.86 0.78
CA THR A 97 26.10 0.94 0.64
C THR A 97 25.42 -0.36 1.04
N VAL A 98 26.09 -1.51 0.96
CA VAL A 98 25.55 -2.81 1.40
C VAL A 98 25.33 -2.82 2.92
N ALA A 99 26.29 -2.29 3.69
CA ALA A 99 26.16 -2.20 5.14
C ALA A 99 25.00 -1.26 5.55
N GLU A 100 24.84 -0.15 4.83
CA GLU A 100 23.74 0.80 5.04
C GLU A 100 22.37 0.20 4.70
N ILE A 101 22.26 -0.51 3.57
CA ILE A 101 21.04 -1.23 3.17
C ILE A 101 20.70 -2.30 4.21
N ARG A 102 21.70 -3.05 4.70
CA ARG A 102 21.51 -4.07 5.74
C ARG A 102 20.90 -3.46 7.00
N ASN A 103 21.48 -2.36 7.47
CA ASN A 103 20.95 -1.62 8.62
C ASN A 103 19.51 -1.13 8.36
N ARG A 104 19.23 -0.58 7.18
CA ARG A 104 17.89 -0.12 6.80
C ARG A 104 16.87 -1.26 6.81
N LEU A 105 17.20 -2.41 6.22
CA LEU A 105 16.34 -3.59 6.17
C LEU A 105 16.12 -4.20 7.56
N PHE A 106 17.12 -4.14 8.44
CA PHE A 106 16.97 -4.53 9.85
C PHE A 106 15.98 -3.62 10.58
N ILE A 107 16.13 -2.30 10.48
CA ILE A 107 15.21 -1.32 11.07
C ILE A 107 13.78 -1.53 10.55
N MET A 108 13.64 -1.75 9.23
CA MET A 108 12.36 -2.01 8.59
C MET A 108 11.77 -3.39 8.95
N GLY A 109 12.58 -4.30 9.50
CA GLY A 109 12.18 -5.64 9.96
C GLY A 109 12.16 -6.70 8.88
N ASP A 110 12.78 -6.44 7.73
CA ASP A 110 12.99 -7.43 6.66
C ASP A 110 14.13 -8.38 6.99
N LEU A 111 15.10 -7.90 7.78
CA LEU A 111 16.24 -8.65 8.27
C LEU A 111 16.12 -8.90 9.78
N LYS A 112 16.57 -10.07 10.25
CA LYS A 112 16.50 -10.44 11.68
C LYS A 112 17.61 -9.80 12.50
N ASN A 113 18.83 -9.77 11.98
CA ASN A 113 20.02 -9.27 12.67
C ASN A 113 20.78 -8.31 11.74
N ASP A 114 21.36 -7.25 12.30
CA ASP A 114 22.30 -6.40 11.57
C ASP A 114 23.73 -6.88 11.83
N SER A 115 24.29 -7.64 10.87
CA SER A 115 25.69 -8.10 10.93
C SER A 115 26.71 -6.97 10.69
N LYS A 116 26.27 -5.79 10.26
CA LYS A 116 27.12 -4.65 9.87
C LYS A 116 28.13 -4.96 8.77
N SER A 117 27.97 -6.10 8.10
CA SER A 117 28.86 -6.51 7.01
C SER A 117 28.58 -5.69 5.74
N ASP A 118 29.66 -5.30 5.06
CA ASP A 118 29.66 -4.66 3.75
C ASP A 118 29.56 -5.67 2.59
N PHE A 119 29.41 -6.97 2.89
CA PHE A 119 29.29 -8.03 1.90
C PHE A 119 27.83 -8.42 1.66
N TYR A 120 27.47 -8.58 0.39
CA TYR A 120 26.12 -8.99 0.00
C TYR A 120 25.98 -10.51 0.09
N ASP A 121 25.76 -10.99 1.31
CA ASP A 121 25.55 -12.39 1.65
C ASP A 121 24.11 -12.90 1.44
N GLN A 122 23.93 -14.20 1.66
CA GLN A 122 22.63 -14.87 1.60
C GLN A 122 21.60 -14.29 2.57
N GLU A 123 22.02 -13.85 3.77
CA GLU A 123 21.10 -13.27 4.76
C GLU A 123 20.48 -11.97 4.22
N LEU A 124 21.30 -11.11 3.63
CA LEU A 124 20.84 -9.88 3.00
C LEU A 124 20.01 -10.17 1.75
N MET A 125 20.33 -11.21 0.99
CA MET A 125 19.52 -11.61 -0.19
C MET A 125 18.08 -11.95 0.22
N ASP A 126 17.91 -12.68 1.32
CA ASP A 126 16.60 -13.00 1.87
C ASP A 126 15.85 -11.74 2.34
N GLY A 127 16.56 -10.80 2.98
CA GLY A 127 16.02 -9.50 3.38
C GLY A 127 15.54 -8.67 2.18
N VAL A 128 16.34 -8.60 1.12
CA VAL A 128 16.01 -7.89 -0.13
C VAL A 128 14.80 -8.52 -0.81
N MET A 129 14.70 -9.84 -0.83
CA MET A 129 13.53 -10.54 -1.37
C MET A 129 12.26 -10.22 -0.59
N LYS A 130 12.31 -10.22 0.75
CA LYS A 130 11.16 -9.81 1.58
C LYS A 130 10.75 -8.37 1.34
N TYR A 131 11.72 -7.46 1.27
CA TYR A 131 11.47 -6.05 0.95
C TYR A 131 10.74 -5.91 -0.40
N LYS A 132 11.23 -6.59 -1.45
CA LYS A 132 10.62 -6.54 -2.78
C LYS A 132 9.22 -7.11 -2.80
N LEU A 133 9.02 -8.27 -2.20
CA LEU A 133 7.70 -8.91 -2.12
C LEU A 133 6.70 -8.04 -1.37
N ARG A 134 7.10 -7.47 -0.22
CA ARG A 134 6.25 -6.56 0.55
C ARG A 134 5.85 -5.32 -0.25
N ASN A 135 6.75 -4.82 -1.09
CA ASN A 135 6.53 -3.61 -1.88
C ASN A 135 5.91 -3.88 -3.26
N GLY A 136 5.56 -5.13 -3.59
CA GLY A 136 5.03 -5.51 -4.90
C GLY A 136 6.03 -5.38 -6.06
N LEU A 137 7.33 -5.35 -5.75
CA LEU A 137 8.40 -5.28 -6.74
C LEU A 137 8.74 -6.67 -7.29
N LYS A 138 9.31 -6.72 -8.50
CA LYS A 138 9.74 -7.97 -9.12
C LYS A 138 10.78 -8.66 -8.23
N PRO A 139 10.54 -9.91 -7.77
CA PRO A 139 11.46 -10.61 -6.90
C PRO A 139 12.74 -10.98 -7.65
N ASN A 140 13.86 -10.38 -7.27
CA ASN A 140 15.21 -10.71 -7.74
C ASN A 140 16.25 -10.24 -6.70
N TYR A 141 17.51 -10.61 -6.87
CA TYR A 141 18.59 -10.26 -5.94
C TYR A 141 19.38 -9.00 -6.33
N ILE A 142 18.95 -8.24 -7.34
CA ILE A 142 19.68 -7.06 -7.82
C ILE A 142 19.11 -5.80 -7.16
N ILE A 143 19.95 -5.00 -6.53
CA ILE A 143 19.53 -3.71 -5.96
C ILE A 143 19.90 -2.61 -6.96
N THR A 144 18.88 -1.95 -7.50
CA THR A 144 19.00 -0.83 -8.45
C THR A 144 18.91 0.52 -7.73
N GLU A 145 19.21 1.60 -8.44
CA GLU A 145 19.20 2.96 -7.89
C GLU A 145 17.83 3.32 -7.31
N ASP A 146 16.75 2.90 -7.99
CA ASP A 146 15.37 3.16 -7.59
C ASP A 146 15.02 2.48 -6.26
N HIS A 147 15.54 1.27 -6.01
CA HIS A 147 15.36 0.60 -4.72
C HIS A 147 16.04 1.39 -3.61
N ILE A 148 17.25 1.91 -3.85
CA ILE A 148 17.96 2.70 -2.85
C ILE A 148 17.24 4.03 -2.61
N LYS A 149 16.70 4.68 -3.65
CA LYS A 149 15.87 5.89 -3.51
C LYS A 149 14.61 5.63 -2.67
N ASP A 150 13.90 4.52 -2.90
CA ASP A 150 12.72 4.14 -2.10
C ASP A 150 13.08 3.82 -0.64
N LEU A 151 14.19 3.09 -0.46
CA LEU A 151 14.72 2.82 0.86
C LEU A 151 15.09 4.12 1.56
N ASN A 152 15.73 5.08 0.88
CA ASN A 152 16.19 6.38 1.39
C ASN A 152 15.11 7.43 1.66
N GLU A 153 13.86 7.14 1.35
CA GLU A 153 12.75 8.03 1.70
C GLU A 153 12.79 8.41 3.18
N SER A 154 12.51 9.68 3.49
CA SER A 154 12.59 10.19 4.86
C SER A 154 11.57 9.52 5.77
N ILE A 155 11.89 9.45 7.06
CA ILE A 155 11.00 8.84 8.05
C ILE A 155 9.71 9.65 8.19
N GLU A 156 9.79 10.96 8.05
CA GLU A 156 8.65 11.88 8.07
C GLU A 156 7.67 11.58 6.94
N GLU A 157 8.17 11.37 5.72
CA GLU A 157 7.31 10.99 4.58
C GLU A 157 6.70 9.61 4.76
N LYS A 158 7.44 8.64 5.31
CA LYS A 158 6.86 7.31 5.65
C LYS A 158 5.73 7.43 6.66
N ILE A 159 5.93 8.20 7.74
CA ILE A 159 4.90 8.46 8.75
C ILE A 159 3.70 9.20 8.14
N ARG A 160 3.95 10.23 7.31
CA ARG A 160 2.89 10.97 6.62
C ARG A 160 2.05 10.06 5.74
N ARG A 161 2.68 9.18 4.95
CA ARG A 161 1.98 8.21 4.11
C ARG A 161 1.15 7.22 4.91
N ILE A 162 1.66 6.73 6.04
CA ILE A 162 0.89 5.85 6.94
C ILE A 162 -0.35 6.57 7.47
N ASN A 163 -0.23 7.82 7.92
CA ASN A 163 -1.37 8.61 8.41
C ASN A 163 -2.43 8.83 7.31
N ILE A 164 -2.01 9.17 6.09
CA ILE A 164 -2.93 9.34 4.94
C ILE A 164 -3.69 8.03 4.68
N ASN A 165 -2.99 6.89 4.66
CA ASN A 165 -3.63 5.59 4.45
C ASN A 165 -4.58 5.21 5.61
N MET A 166 -4.28 5.61 6.84
CA MET A 166 -5.20 5.44 7.97
C MET A 166 -6.50 6.24 7.79
N GLU A 167 -6.42 7.49 7.31
CA GLU A 167 -7.61 8.29 7.01
C GLU A 167 -8.43 7.70 5.86
N ARG A 168 -7.76 7.16 4.82
CA ARG A 168 -8.44 6.36 3.78
C ARG A 168 -9.19 5.17 4.37
N CYS A 169 -8.59 4.46 5.34
CA CYS A 169 -9.20 3.27 5.95
C CYS A 169 -10.49 3.67 6.65
N LYS A 170 -10.45 4.77 7.41
CA LYS A 170 -11.62 5.31 8.11
C LYS A 170 -12.73 5.68 7.13
N SER A 171 -12.40 6.41 6.06
CA SER A 171 -13.38 6.84 5.06
C SER A 171 -14.07 5.68 4.36
N ILE A 172 -13.34 4.62 4.00
CA ILE A 172 -13.90 3.46 3.30
C ILE A 172 -14.67 2.55 4.27
N SER A 173 -14.20 2.40 5.51
CA SER A 173 -14.86 1.57 6.52
C SER A 173 -16.29 2.03 6.78
N GLN A 174 -16.52 3.36 6.87
CA GLN A 174 -17.86 3.92 7.08
C GLN A 174 -18.84 3.52 5.96
N LYS A 175 -18.37 3.36 4.72
CA LYS A 175 -19.19 2.98 3.56
C LYS A 175 -19.44 1.47 3.47
N LEU A 176 -18.52 0.65 3.98
CA LEU A 176 -18.64 -0.82 3.94
C LEU A 176 -19.42 -1.40 5.12
N LEU A 177 -19.40 -0.74 6.29
CA LEU A 177 -20.12 -1.21 7.48
C LEU A 177 -21.64 -1.28 7.28
N THR A 178 -22.18 -0.57 6.28
CA THR A 178 -23.61 -0.60 5.94
C THR A 178 -23.99 -1.76 5.02
N ASN A 179 -23.03 -2.36 4.30
CA ASN A 179 -23.29 -3.35 3.25
C ASN A 179 -22.69 -4.71 3.61
N LYS A 180 -23.54 -5.73 3.75
CA LYS A 180 -23.09 -7.12 4.03
C LYS A 180 -22.47 -7.80 2.81
N GLU A 181 -22.66 -7.27 1.61
CA GLU A 181 -22.17 -7.84 0.35
C GLU A 181 -21.65 -6.73 -0.55
N TYR A 182 -20.38 -6.80 -0.96
CA TYR A 182 -19.73 -5.76 -1.74
C TYR A 182 -18.54 -6.29 -2.57
N ILE A 183 -18.21 -5.57 -3.63
CA ILE A 183 -16.95 -5.71 -4.37
C ILE A 183 -16.08 -4.51 -4.04
N MET A 184 -14.83 -4.76 -3.65
CA MET A 184 -13.83 -3.71 -3.44
C MET A 184 -12.70 -3.91 -4.42
N VAL A 185 -12.30 -2.82 -5.09
CA VAL A 185 -11.14 -2.79 -5.97
C VAL A 185 -10.10 -1.85 -5.37
N ASN A 186 -8.91 -2.38 -5.11
CA ASN A 186 -7.74 -1.59 -4.76
C ASN A 186 -6.97 -1.30 -6.06
N VAL A 187 -7.20 -0.12 -6.61
CA VAL A 187 -6.67 0.29 -7.92
C VAL A 187 -5.14 0.17 -7.97
N PRO A 188 -4.39 0.80 -7.05
CA PRO A 188 -2.92 0.69 -7.02
C PRO A 188 -2.36 -0.70 -6.66
N SER A 189 -3.12 -1.62 -6.07
CA SER A 189 -2.65 -3.01 -5.89
C SER A 189 -3.09 -3.97 -6.99
N TYR A 190 -3.87 -3.51 -7.98
CA TYR A 190 -4.41 -4.32 -9.07
C TYR A 190 -5.24 -5.51 -8.59
N GLU A 191 -5.95 -5.35 -7.46
CA GLU A 191 -6.69 -6.42 -6.81
C GLU A 191 -8.16 -6.05 -6.61
N LEU A 192 -9.00 -7.06 -6.81
CA LEU A 192 -10.42 -7.05 -6.52
C LEU A 192 -10.69 -8.12 -5.46
N VAL A 193 -11.48 -7.75 -4.46
CA VAL A 193 -12.04 -8.68 -3.48
C VAL A 193 -13.55 -8.55 -3.46
N TYR A 194 -14.23 -9.68 -3.54
CA TYR A 194 -15.68 -9.78 -3.33
C TYR A 194 -15.92 -10.36 -1.95
N VAL A 195 -16.68 -9.64 -1.14
CA VAL A 195 -16.97 -9.98 0.24
C VAL A 195 -18.47 -10.17 0.40
N LYS A 196 -18.87 -11.25 1.05
CA LYS A 196 -20.26 -11.56 1.39
C LYS A 196 -20.35 -12.04 2.83
N ASN A 197 -21.25 -11.44 3.60
CA ASN A 197 -21.44 -11.72 5.03
C ASN A 197 -20.12 -11.71 5.82
N GLY A 198 -19.24 -10.76 5.51
CA GLY A 198 -17.93 -10.62 6.15
C GLY A 198 -16.85 -11.61 5.69
N LYS A 199 -17.16 -12.54 4.76
CA LYS A 199 -16.21 -13.51 4.21
C LYS A 199 -15.78 -13.11 2.80
N ILE A 200 -14.51 -13.31 2.49
CA ILE A 200 -13.99 -13.15 1.12
C ILE A 200 -14.43 -14.38 0.32
N GLU A 201 -15.24 -14.15 -0.71
CA GLU A 201 -15.78 -15.19 -1.59
C GLU A 201 -14.97 -15.29 -2.89
N LEU A 202 -14.34 -14.20 -3.33
CA LEU A 202 -13.48 -14.18 -4.52
C LEU A 202 -12.38 -13.13 -4.37
N GLU A 203 -11.17 -13.50 -4.78
CA GLU A 203 -10.06 -12.59 -5.00
C GLU A 203 -9.62 -12.70 -6.47
N SER A 204 -9.34 -11.56 -7.11
CA SER A 204 -8.88 -11.54 -8.50
C SER A 204 -7.89 -10.40 -8.75
N LYS A 205 -6.94 -10.65 -9.65
CA LYS A 205 -6.17 -9.56 -10.26
C LYS A 205 -7.02 -8.83 -11.29
N VAL A 206 -6.82 -7.52 -11.41
CA VAL A 206 -7.53 -6.67 -12.37
C VAL A 206 -6.57 -5.76 -13.12
N PHE A 207 -6.93 -5.41 -14.35
CA PHE A 207 -6.26 -4.34 -15.08
C PHE A 207 -6.95 -3.02 -14.77
N VAL A 208 -6.17 -1.97 -14.56
CA VAL A 208 -6.65 -0.61 -14.31
C VAL A 208 -6.11 0.32 -15.39
N GLY A 209 -6.73 1.48 -15.51
CA GLY A 209 -6.37 2.46 -16.53
C GLY A 209 -4.92 2.97 -16.39
N ALA A 210 -4.30 3.28 -17.52
CA ALA A 210 -2.96 3.86 -17.58
C ALA A 210 -2.91 5.26 -16.92
N PRO A 211 -1.73 5.84 -16.64
CA PRO A 211 -1.61 7.16 -16.01
C PRO A 211 -2.35 8.31 -16.71
N LEU A 212 -2.56 8.24 -18.03
CA LEU A 212 -3.33 9.24 -18.78
C LEU A 212 -4.84 8.92 -18.83
N THR A 213 -5.23 7.67 -18.57
CA THR A 213 -6.62 7.18 -18.65
C THR A 213 -7.00 6.47 -17.36
N LYS A 214 -6.73 7.11 -16.21
CA LYS A 214 -6.85 6.49 -14.88
C LYS A 214 -8.27 6.03 -14.60
N THR A 215 -8.39 4.88 -13.93
CA THR A 215 -9.68 4.44 -13.38
C THR A 215 -10.17 5.43 -12.33
N THR A 216 -11.36 5.99 -12.54
CA THR A 216 -12.00 6.90 -11.59
C THR A 216 -12.34 6.19 -10.28
N ILE A 217 -12.14 6.89 -9.16
CA ILE A 217 -12.45 6.40 -7.81
C ILE A 217 -13.91 6.77 -7.51
N PHE A 218 -14.74 5.77 -7.24
CA PHE A 218 -16.14 5.97 -6.88
C PHE A 218 -16.66 4.82 -6.01
N ASP A 219 -17.82 5.06 -5.41
CA ASP A 219 -18.67 4.05 -4.82
C ASP A 219 -20.05 4.08 -5.49
N GLY A 220 -20.64 2.90 -5.72
CA GLY A 220 -21.93 2.77 -6.38
C GLY A 220 -22.49 1.36 -6.27
N ASN A 221 -23.68 1.13 -6.84
CA ASN A 221 -24.28 -0.20 -6.89
C ASN A 221 -24.15 -0.78 -8.30
N ILE A 222 -23.98 -2.11 -8.38
CA ILE A 222 -23.98 -2.84 -9.64
C ILE A 222 -25.43 -3.12 -10.02
N ASP A 223 -25.90 -2.45 -11.07
CA ASP A 223 -27.29 -2.57 -11.54
C ASP A 223 -27.56 -3.90 -12.27
N LYS A 224 -26.61 -4.34 -13.10
CA LYS A 224 -26.75 -5.55 -13.92
C LYS A 224 -25.40 -6.15 -14.28
N VAL A 225 -25.41 -7.48 -14.47
CA VAL A 225 -24.32 -8.23 -15.10
C VAL A 225 -24.80 -8.66 -16.48
N VAL A 226 -24.06 -8.28 -17.52
CA VAL A 226 -24.38 -8.63 -18.90
C VAL A 226 -23.39 -9.69 -19.37
N PHE A 227 -23.91 -10.85 -19.77
CA PHE A 227 -23.11 -11.91 -20.37
C PHE A 227 -22.94 -11.64 -21.86
N SER A 228 -21.71 -11.80 -22.38
CA SER A 228 -21.35 -11.54 -23.78
C SER A 228 -21.82 -10.16 -24.27
N PRO A 229 -21.39 -9.06 -23.63
CA PRO A 229 -21.81 -7.72 -24.01
C PRO A 229 -21.25 -7.34 -25.39
N TYR A 230 -21.98 -6.49 -26.12
CA TYR A 230 -21.41 -5.79 -27.27
C TYR A 230 -20.35 -4.79 -26.78
N TRP A 231 -19.20 -4.75 -27.47
CA TRP A 231 -18.16 -3.75 -27.20
C TRP A 231 -18.29 -2.59 -28.18
N THR A 232 -18.95 -1.52 -27.74
CA THR A 232 -18.96 -0.25 -28.46
C THR A 232 -17.64 0.47 -28.19
N VAL A 233 -16.79 0.57 -29.21
CA VAL A 233 -15.48 1.21 -29.10
C VAL A 233 -15.67 2.71 -28.76
N PRO A 234 -15.14 3.20 -27.64
CA PRO A 234 -15.20 4.63 -27.31
C PRO A 234 -14.45 5.48 -28.33
N GLN A 235 -14.98 6.66 -28.63
CA GLN A 235 -14.37 7.59 -29.60
C GLN A 235 -12.92 7.95 -29.24
N SER A 236 -12.60 8.05 -27.95
CA SER A 236 -11.24 8.31 -27.47
C SER A 236 -10.21 7.24 -27.82
N ILE A 237 -10.62 6.02 -28.20
CA ILE A 237 -9.73 4.98 -28.74
C ILE A 237 -9.61 5.10 -30.25
N VAL A 238 -10.68 5.52 -30.93
CA VAL A 238 -10.69 5.69 -32.39
C VAL A 238 -9.82 6.88 -32.83
N ASP A 239 -9.80 7.94 -32.04
CA ASP A 239 -9.10 9.18 -32.35
C ASP A 239 -7.60 9.18 -31.98
N ASN A 240 -7.10 8.14 -31.31
CA ASN A 240 -5.69 7.99 -30.90
C ASN A 240 -4.88 7.22 -31.94
#